data_AF-A0A7S4M6I7-F1
#
_entry.id   AF-A0A7S4M6I7-F1
#
_cell.length_a   1.000
_cell.length_b   1.000
_cell.length_c   1.000
_cell.angle_alpha   90.00
_cell.angle_beta   90.00
_cell.angle_gamma   90.00
#
_symmetry.space_group_name_H-M   'P 1'
#
loop_
_entity.id
_entity.type
_entity.pdbx_description
1 polymer ?
#
loop_
_entity_poly.entity_id
_entity_poly.type
_entity_poly.pdbx_seq_one_letter_code
_entity_poly.pdbx_strand_id
1 'polypeptide(L)'
;IQEAFPIGAPVAIKNKQYCGSVGEVVAHRGKHECQVKFSPLPQLPGFPQKLRHEKATQTFALQQIASYVGYSKRVVSQLTGEIWCNKRKVNVGLSLKYSSRNEKIVGYSERKNNQWFFTQKALDLIKEYLTLFPEVFQALEKSNSNGQETQFTPKILFPGAKDPNERFKMLKKWRNSLHLSSLPRVSAFEEVMSPEASEIIEKKHQQLCRRIQSNEKSVCEWINRKFLQGPMFGLLSANGPTTELSVGDFVCYVRSSSGPSFGSLAV
;
A
#
# COMPACT_ATOMS: atom_id res chain seq x y z
N ILE A 1 29.21 -28.70 -0.96
CA ILE A 1 29.43 -27.22 -0.90
C ILE A 1 29.90 -26.71 -2.23
N GLN A 2 30.97 -27.28 -2.80
CA GLN A 2 31.57 -26.81 -4.05
C GLN A 2 30.57 -26.71 -5.22
N GLU A 3 29.59 -27.62 -5.32
CA GLU A 3 28.52 -27.52 -6.32
C GLU A 3 27.50 -26.40 -6.04
N ALA A 4 27.16 -26.17 -4.77
CA ALA A 4 26.14 -25.20 -4.38
C ALA A 4 26.69 -23.76 -4.23
N PHE A 5 27.97 -23.65 -3.88
CA PHE A 5 28.71 -22.41 -3.64
C PHE A 5 30.14 -22.57 -4.18
N PRO A 6 30.33 -22.59 -5.51
CA PRO A 6 31.66 -22.69 -6.11
C PRO A 6 32.52 -21.46 -5.77
N ILE A 7 33.84 -21.59 -5.90
CA ILE A 7 34.75 -20.44 -5.77
C ILE A 7 34.39 -19.43 -6.87
N GLY A 8 34.30 -18.16 -6.50
CA GLY A 8 33.84 -17.09 -7.37
C GLY A 8 32.33 -16.88 -7.40
N ALA A 9 31.55 -17.71 -6.69
CA ALA A 9 30.10 -17.55 -6.64
C ALA A 9 29.70 -16.31 -5.81
N PRO A 10 28.77 -15.48 -6.31
CA PRO A 10 28.18 -14.42 -5.50
C PRO A 10 27.29 -15.01 -4.41
N VAL A 11 27.36 -14.46 -3.21
CA VAL A 11 26.57 -14.89 -2.05
C VAL A 11 26.10 -13.69 -1.23
N ALA A 12 24.89 -13.77 -0.70
CA ALA A 12 24.36 -12.86 0.30
C ALA A 12 24.39 -13.51 1.69
N ILE A 13 24.78 -12.75 2.71
CA ILE A 13 24.96 -13.24 4.07
C ILE A 13 23.67 -13.01 4.90
N LYS A 14 23.25 -14.04 5.64
CA LYS A 14 22.02 -14.06 6.46
C LYS A 14 22.29 -14.17 7.97
N ASN A 15 23.54 -14.10 8.41
CA ASN A 15 23.85 -14.13 9.84
C ASN A 15 23.48 -12.78 10.51
N LYS A 16 23.46 -12.73 11.85
CA LYS A 16 23.08 -11.52 12.58
C LYS A 16 24.05 -10.34 12.38
N GLN A 17 25.33 -10.63 12.14
CA GLN A 17 26.39 -9.62 12.12
C GLN A 17 26.53 -8.90 10.77
N TYR A 18 26.33 -9.61 9.66
CA TYR A 18 26.58 -9.13 8.30
C TYR A 18 25.35 -9.29 7.40
N CYS A 19 24.15 -9.36 7.98
CA CYS A 19 22.90 -9.57 7.27
C CYS A 19 22.74 -8.61 6.07
N GLY A 20 22.43 -9.16 4.90
CA GLY A 20 22.22 -8.41 3.65
C GLY A 20 23.50 -8.06 2.90
N SER A 21 24.69 -8.25 3.51
CA SER A 21 25.97 -8.00 2.82
C SER A 21 26.17 -9.02 1.70
N VAL A 22 26.70 -8.55 0.59
CA VAL A 22 26.92 -9.34 -0.64
C VAL A 22 28.41 -9.46 -0.88
N GLY A 23 28.86 -10.64 -1.26
CA GLY A 23 30.25 -10.90 -1.57
C GLY A 23 30.46 -12.14 -2.40
N GLU A 24 31.68 -12.63 -2.39
CA GLU A 24 32.16 -13.70 -3.25
C GLU A 24 32.85 -14.79 -2.44
N VAL A 25 32.60 -16.05 -2.80
CA VAL A 25 33.25 -17.20 -2.16
C VAL A 25 34.70 -17.32 -2.65
N VAL A 26 35.66 -17.26 -1.73
CA VAL A 26 37.11 -17.34 -2.06
C VAL A 26 37.72 -18.70 -1.73
N ALA A 27 37.22 -19.39 -0.72
CA ALA A 27 37.73 -20.69 -0.31
C ALA A 27 36.69 -21.52 0.45
N HIS A 28 36.98 -22.80 0.65
CA HIS A 28 36.17 -23.73 1.43
C HIS A 28 36.99 -24.35 2.56
N ARG A 29 36.35 -24.59 3.71
CA ARG A 29 36.93 -25.32 4.84
C ARG A 29 35.96 -26.39 5.26
N GLY A 30 36.37 -27.64 5.05
CA GLY A 30 35.55 -28.81 5.33
C GLY A 30 34.22 -28.82 4.57
N LYS A 31 33.19 -29.41 5.20
CA LYS A 31 31.87 -29.62 4.59
C LYS A 31 30.85 -28.50 4.86
N HIS A 32 31.19 -27.51 5.69
CA HIS A 32 30.20 -26.54 6.21
C HIS A 32 30.61 -25.07 6.13
N GLU A 33 31.88 -24.73 5.91
CA GLU A 33 32.34 -23.35 5.96
C GLU A 33 32.87 -22.88 4.59
N CYS A 34 32.49 -21.66 4.23
CA CYS A 34 32.99 -20.95 3.06
C CYS A 34 33.67 -19.67 3.55
N GLN A 35 34.87 -19.39 3.05
CA GLN A 35 35.47 -18.07 3.22
C GLN A 35 34.83 -17.14 2.20
N VAL A 36 34.31 -16.00 2.67
CA VAL A 36 33.61 -15.03 1.83
C VAL A 36 34.33 -13.70 1.94
N LYS A 37 34.68 -13.11 0.78
CA LYS A 37 35.18 -11.74 0.67
C LYS A 37 33.99 -10.82 0.37
N PHE A 38 33.74 -9.84 1.25
CA PHE A 38 32.58 -8.94 1.12
C PHE A 38 32.85 -7.59 1.78
N SER A 39 32.05 -6.58 1.44
CA SER A 39 32.02 -5.29 2.15
C SER A 39 30.83 -5.30 3.11
N PRO A 40 31.04 -5.20 4.43
CA PRO A 40 29.93 -5.22 5.40
C PRO A 40 28.97 -4.06 5.16
N LEU A 41 27.68 -4.36 5.10
CA LEU A 41 26.66 -3.31 5.12
C LEU A 41 26.72 -2.58 6.47
N PRO A 42 26.66 -1.24 6.47
CA PRO A 42 26.50 -0.49 7.70
C PRO A 42 25.14 -0.82 8.33
N GLN A 43 24.99 -0.53 9.62
CA GLN A 43 23.70 -0.63 10.28
C GLN A 43 22.67 0.23 9.53
N LEU A 44 21.64 -0.42 8.99
CA LEU A 44 20.64 0.26 8.18
C LEU A 44 19.77 1.16 9.07
N PRO A 45 19.64 2.45 8.73
CA PRO A 45 18.86 3.39 9.53
C PRO A 45 17.36 3.14 9.38
N GLY A 46 16.60 3.09 10.48
CA GLY A 46 15.13 2.93 10.46
C GLY A 46 14.34 4.18 10.03
N PHE A 47 14.87 5.00 9.13
CA PHE A 47 14.15 6.18 8.62
C PHE A 47 12.89 5.84 7.79
N PRO A 48 12.81 4.71 7.04
CA PRO A 48 11.61 4.42 6.26
C PRO A 48 10.40 4.16 7.16
N GLN A 49 10.55 3.34 8.21
CA GLN A 49 9.47 3.08 9.16
C GLN A 49 9.08 4.35 9.94
N LYS A 50 10.06 5.19 10.31
CA LYS A 50 9.81 6.47 10.97
C LYS A 50 9.01 7.43 10.08
N LEU A 51 9.43 7.63 8.83
CA LEU A 51 8.72 8.49 7.89
C LEU A 51 7.32 7.99 7.57
N ARG A 52 7.14 6.66 7.44
CA ARG A 52 5.81 6.05 7.32
C ARG A 52 4.89 6.45 8.47
N HIS A 53 5.40 6.41 9.70
CA HIS A 53 4.62 6.78 10.88
C HIS A 53 4.37 8.28 10.99
N GLU A 54 5.40 9.11 10.81
CA GLU A 54 5.32 10.58 10.85
C GLU A 54 4.37 11.15 9.80
N LYS A 55 4.31 10.52 8.62
CA LYS A 55 3.45 10.91 7.50
C LYS A 55 2.17 10.07 7.43
N ALA A 56 1.88 9.26 8.45
CA ALA A 56 0.64 8.51 8.51
C ALA A 56 -0.52 9.50 8.58
N THR A 57 -1.49 9.32 7.69
CA THR A 57 -2.66 10.22 7.67
C THR A 57 -3.59 9.85 8.80
N GLN A 58 -4.11 10.85 9.52
CA GLN A 58 -5.17 10.62 10.50
C GLN A 58 -6.38 9.98 9.82
N THR A 59 -6.91 8.93 10.45
CA THR A 59 -8.06 8.18 9.94
C THR A 59 -9.22 8.18 10.92
N PHE A 60 -10.44 8.22 10.38
CA PHE A 60 -11.69 8.25 11.10
C PHE A 60 -12.51 6.99 10.78
N ALA A 61 -13.09 6.38 11.80
CA ALA A 61 -14.06 5.32 11.62
C ALA A 61 -15.38 5.89 11.06
N LEU A 62 -16.17 5.05 10.40
CA LEU A 62 -17.50 5.43 9.89
C LEU A 62 -18.39 6.13 10.92
N GLN A 63 -18.33 5.71 12.19
CA GLN A 63 -19.15 6.30 13.26
C GLN A 63 -18.74 7.75 13.56
N GLN A 64 -17.44 8.05 13.54
CA GLN A 64 -16.94 9.41 13.77
C GLN A 64 -17.36 10.33 12.62
N ILE A 65 -17.24 9.85 11.38
CA ILE A 65 -17.68 10.60 10.19
C ILE A 65 -19.18 10.87 10.25
N ALA A 66 -19.98 9.87 10.61
CA ALA A 66 -21.43 10.00 10.80
C ALA A 66 -21.77 11.12 11.80
N SER A 67 -21.07 11.18 12.95
CA SER A 67 -21.21 12.26 13.92
C SER A 67 -20.81 13.63 13.35
N TYR A 68 -19.73 13.72 12.55
CA TYR A 68 -19.32 14.99 11.95
C TYR A 68 -20.30 15.54 10.91
N VAL A 69 -21.02 14.67 10.20
CA VAL A 69 -21.94 15.07 9.12
C VAL A 69 -23.40 15.11 9.54
N GLY A 70 -23.74 14.54 10.70
CA GLY A 70 -25.11 14.50 11.22
C GLY A 70 -26.03 13.50 10.52
N TYR A 71 -25.50 12.42 9.94
CA TYR A 71 -26.27 11.37 9.26
C TYR A 71 -25.91 9.98 9.79
N SER A 72 -26.76 8.98 9.51
CA SER A 72 -26.51 7.62 9.98
C SER A 72 -25.24 7.02 9.37
N LYS A 73 -24.60 6.10 10.13
CA LYS A 73 -23.45 5.30 9.65
C LYS A 73 -23.75 4.60 8.31
N ARG A 74 -25.00 4.21 8.08
CA ARG A 74 -25.47 3.59 6.84
C ARG A 74 -25.31 4.54 5.65
N VAL A 75 -25.78 5.79 5.78
CA VAL A 75 -25.66 6.81 4.72
C VAL A 75 -24.20 7.05 4.38
N VAL A 76 -23.34 7.24 5.38
CA VAL A 76 -21.89 7.41 5.14
C VAL A 76 -21.28 6.18 4.45
N SER A 77 -21.67 4.96 4.86
CA SER A 77 -21.19 3.72 4.24
C SER A 77 -21.62 3.56 2.79
N GLN A 78 -22.84 3.99 2.44
CA GLN A 78 -23.34 4.00 1.06
C GLN A 78 -22.63 5.07 0.22
N LEU A 79 -22.53 6.29 0.76
CA LEU A 79 -21.91 7.43 0.08
C LEU A 79 -20.45 7.19 -0.26
N THR A 80 -19.70 6.60 0.66
CA THR A 80 -18.28 6.25 0.48
C THR A 80 -18.08 5.04 -0.44
N GLY A 81 -19.14 4.29 -0.75
CA GLY A 81 -19.15 3.20 -1.72
C GLY A 81 -19.69 3.62 -3.09
N GLU A 82 -20.33 2.68 -3.77
CA GLU A 82 -20.97 2.91 -5.07
C GLU A 82 -22.48 3.07 -4.87
N ILE A 83 -23.04 4.18 -5.39
CA ILE A 83 -24.48 4.44 -5.39
C ILE A 83 -24.93 4.51 -6.84
N TRP A 84 -25.66 3.50 -7.28
CA TRP A 84 -26.09 3.38 -8.67
C TRP A 84 -27.47 4.01 -8.88
N CYS A 85 -27.53 4.99 -9.78
CA CYS A 85 -28.75 5.69 -10.17
C CYS A 85 -29.10 5.42 -11.64
N ASN A 86 -30.38 5.58 -11.99
CA ASN A 86 -30.93 5.45 -13.34
C ASN A 86 -30.66 4.06 -13.96
N LYS A 87 -31.26 3.02 -13.37
CA LYS A 87 -31.10 1.61 -13.78
C LYS A 87 -29.62 1.19 -13.86
N ARG A 88 -28.83 1.58 -12.84
CA ARG A 88 -27.39 1.31 -12.73
C ARG A 88 -26.51 1.86 -13.84
N LYS A 89 -26.98 2.88 -14.58
CA LYS A 89 -26.16 3.52 -15.63
C LYS A 89 -25.15 4.53 -15.09
N VAL A 90 -25.42 5.14 -13.93
CA VAL A 90 -24.59 6.21 -13.39
C VAL A 90 -24.32 5.98 -11.92
N ASN A 91 -23.04 5.89 -11.55
CA ASN A 91 -22.61 5.91 -10.16
C ASN A 91 -22.54 7.36 -9.65
N VAL A 92 -23.16 7.63 -8.51
CA VAL A 92 -23.14 8.93 -7.82
C VAL A 92 -22.52 8.85 -6.43
N GLY A 93 -22.05 7.67 -6.01
CA GLY A 93 -21.25 7.49 -4.81
C GLY A 93 -19.79 7.90 -5.04
N LEU A 94 -19.08 8.22 -3.96
CA LEU A 94 -17.68 8.65 -4.01
C LEU A 94 -16.73 7.51 -4.39
N SER A 95 -17.15 6.25 -4.23
CA SER A 95 -16.36 5.06 -4.62
C SER A 95 -14.96 5.03 -3.98
N LEU A 96 -14.87 5.45 -2.72
CA LEU A 96 -13.62 5.45 -1.95
C LEU A 96 -13.24 4.05 -1.46
N LYS A 97 -14.23 3.15 -1.35
CA LYS A 97 -14.07 1.74 -0.99
C LYS A 97 -14.91 0.83 -1.91
N TYR A 98 -14.42 -0.38 -2.15
CA TYR A 98 -15.13 -1.42 -2.89
C TYR A 98 -15.22 -2.69 -2.06
N SER A 99 -16.21 -2.76 -1.15
CA SER A 99 -16.34 -3.86 -0.18
C SER A 99 -16.45 -5.24 -0.83
N SER A 100 -17.18 -5.38 -1.95
CA SER A 100 -17.37 -6.66 -2.64
C SER A 100 -16.09 -7.18 -3.29
N ARG A 101 -15.20 -6.28 -3.67
CA ARG A 101 -13.91 -6.60 -4.31
C ARG A 101 -12.74 -6.58 -3.32
N ASN A 102 -12.99 -6.19 -2.08
CA ASN A 102 -11.96 -5.90 -1.08
C ASN A 102 -10.88 -4.94 -1.63
N GLU A 103 -11.26 -3.88 -2.34
CA GLU A 103 -10.34 -2.86 -2.85
C GLU A 103 -10.56 -1.52 -2.14
N LYS A 104 -9.49 -0.71 -2.07
CA LYS A 104 -9.50 0.66 -1.53
C LYS A 104 -8.86 1.64 -2.49
N ILE A 105 -9.26 2.91 -2.39
CA ILE A 105 -8.58 4.03 -3.07
C ILE A 105 -7.49 4.56 -2.14
N VAL A 106 -6.25 4.52 -2.62
CA VAL A 106 -5.08 5.00 -1.85
C VAL A 106 -5.26 6.47 -1.46
N GLY A 107 -4.97 6.78 -0.19
CA GLY A 107 -5.06 8.15 0.35
C GLY A 107 -6.44 8.59 0.81
N TYR A 108 -7.49 7.81 0.57
CA TYR A 108 -8.87 8.12 0.97
C TYR A 108 -9.46 7.14 1.97
N SER A 109 -9.23 5.84 1.79
CA SER A 109 -9.76 4.81 2.68
C SER A 109 -8.70 3.79 3.09
N GLU A 110 -8.92 3.20 4.27
CA GLU A 110 -8.12 2.11 4.81
C GLU A 110 -9.05 1.06 5.41
N ARG A 111 -8.58 -0.19 5.46
CA ARG A 111 -9.30 -1.28 6.13
C ARG A 111 -8.39 -1.87 7.20
N LYS A 112 -8.82 -1.83 8.45
CA LYS A 112 -8.11 -2.38 9.62
C LYS A 112 -9.10 -3.21 10.42
N ASN A 113 -8.72 -4.41 10.84
CA ASN A 113 -9.57 -5.30 11.66
C ASN A 113 -11.00 -5.46 11.10
N ASN A 114 -11.12 -5.66 9.78
CA ASN A 114 -12.41 -5.74 9.07
C ASN A 114 -13.32 -4.49 9.16
N GLN A 115 -12.78 -3.36 9.60
CA GLN A 115 -13.48 -2.08 9.65
C GLN A 115 -12.90 -1.10 8.65
N TRP A 116 -13.78 -0.28 8.07
CA TRP A 116 -13.39 0.79 7.15
C TRP A 116 -13.11 2.07 7.90
N PHE A 117 -11.96 2.66 7.57
CA PHE A 117 -11.50 3.94 8.03
C PHE A 117 -11.28 4.88 6.84
N PHE A 118 -11.38 6.17 7.07
CA PHE A 118 -11.23 7.18 6.02
C PHE A 118 -10.32 8.29 6.48
N THR A 119 -9.51 8.81 5.56
CA THR A 119 -8.56 9.88 5.86
C THR A 119 -9.27 11.23 6.06
N GLN A 120 -8.54 12.24 6.56
CA GLN A 120 -9.05 13.61 6.59
C GLN A 120 -9.51 14.09 5.21
N LYS A 121 -8.76 13.78 4.14
CA LYS A 121 -9.14 14.11 2.75
C LYS A 121 -10.50 13.54 2.35
N ALA A 122 -10.81 12.33 2.79
CA ALA A 122 -12.11 11.73 2.56
C ALA A 122 -13.23 12.39 3.39
N LEU A 123 -12.95 12.75 4.65
CA LEU A 123 -13.91 13.48 5.47
C LEU A 123 -14.25 14.86 4.87
N ASP A 124 -13.24 15.60 4.41
CA ASP A 124 -13.43 16.91 3.76
C ASP A 124 -14.25 16.77 2.48
N LEU A 125 -13.96 15.76 1.66
CA LEU A 125 -14.73 15.46 0.46
C LEU A 125 -16.19 15.08 0.75
N ILE A 126 -16.45 14.33 1.83
CA ILE A 126 -17.80 13.99 2.25
C ILE A 126 -18.56 15.26 2.69
N LYS A 127 -17.90 16.17 3.42
CA LYS A 127 -18.50 17.45 3.82
C LYS A 127 -18.78 18.35 2.62
N GLU A 128 -17.90 18.36 1.62
CA GLU A 128 -18.13 19.07 0.36
C GLU A 128 -19.35 18.51 -0.38
N TYR A 129 -19.47 17.17 -0.49
CA TYR A 129 -20.66 16.54 -1.06
C TYR A 129 -21.91 16.99 -0.31
N LEU A 130 -21.91 16.90 1.02
CA LEU A 130 -23.05 17.31 1.84
C LEU A 130 -23.45 18.77 1.60
N THR A 131 -22.48 19.66 1.45
CA THR A 131 -22.72 21.08 1.22
C THR A 131 -23.36 21.33 -0.15
N LEU A 132 -22.88 20.64 -1.19
CA LEU A 132 -23.35 20.85 -2.57
C LEU A 132 -24.68 20.15 -2.87
N PHE A 133 -24.89 18.96 -2.30
CA PHE A 133 -26.02 18.08 -2.60
C PHE A 133 -26.63 17.46 -1.33
N PRO A 134 -27.09 18.27 -0.36
CA PRO A 134 -27.67 17.75 0.89
C PRO A 134 -28.90 16.87 0.66
N GLU A 135 -29.63 17.08 -0.44
CA GLU A 135 -30.81 16.30 -0.81
C GLU A 135 -30.48 14.81 -0.98
N VAL A 136 -29.28 14.49 -1.48
CA VAL A 136 -28.82 13.10 -1.64
C VAL A 136 -28.69 12.42 -0.28
N PHE A 137 -28.14 13.11 0.71
CA PHE A 137 -27.99 12.56 2.06
C PHE A 137 -29.36 12.31 2.71
N GLN A 138 -30.29 13.26 2.55
CA GLN A 138 -31.66 13.10 3.03
C GLN A 138 -32.38 11.94 2.33
N ALA A 139 -32.22 11.80 1.02
CA ALA A 139 -32.81 10.71 0.25
C ALA A 139 -32.27 9.34 0.69
N LEU A 140 -30.96 9.25 0.93
CA LEU A 140 -30.32 8.06 1.46
C LEU A 140 -30.78 7.76 2.89
N GLU A 141 -30.93 8.77 3.74
CA GLU A 141 -31.40 8.59 5.13
C GLU A 141 -32.83 8.05 5.15
N LYS A 142 -33.72 8.60 4.30
CA LYS A 142 -35.11 8.16 4.16
C LYS A 142 -35.28 6.81 3.49
N SER A 143 -34.34 6.38 2.64
CA SER A 143 -34.43 5.08 1.99
C SER A 143 -34.24 3.96 3.02
N ASN A 144 -35.34 3.44 3.57
CA ASN A 144 -35.34 2.27 4.44
C ASN A 144 -34.93 1.03 3.64
N SER A 145 -33.70 0.57 3.86
CA SER A 145 -33.21 -0.67 3.27
C SER A 145 -33.75 -1.89 4.03
N ASN A 146 -35.04 -2.21 3.85
CA ASN A 146 -35.63 -3.50 4.26
C ASN A 146 -35.17 -4.65 3.35
N GLY A 147 -33.89 -4.68 2.96
CA GLY A 147 -33.32 -5.71 2.10
C GLY A 147 -33.65 -5.60 0.60
N GLN A 148 -34.52 -4.66 0.17
CA GLN A 148 -34.75 -4.39 -1.25
C GLN A 148 -33.73 -3.39 -1.79
N GLU A 149 -33.13 -3.70 -2.94
CA GLU A 149 -32.29 -2.77 -3.69
C GLU A 149 -33.13 -1.56 -4.12
N THR A 150 -33.00 -0.44 -3.40
CA THR A 150 -33.66 0.81 -3.78
C THR A 150 -33.10 1.26 -5.13
N GLN A 151 -33.92 1.22 -6.17
CA GLN A 151 -33.55 1.78 -7.46
C GLN A 151 -33.60 3.31 -7.40
N PHE A 152 -32.44 3.93 -7.20
CA PHE A 152 -32.35 5.39 -7.20
C PHE A 152 -32.64 5.96 -8.60
N THR A 153 -33.51 6.96 -8.63
CA THR A 153 -33.77 7.82 -9.79
C THR A 153 -33.50 9.27 -9.40
N PRO A 154 -33.26 10.19 -10.36
CA PRO A 154 -33.07 11.61 -10.03
C PRO A 154 -34.18 12.18 -9.15
N LYS A 155 -35.44 11.78 -9.40
CA LYS A 155 -36.60 12.20 -8.58
C LYS A 155 -36.52 11.73 -7.13
N ILE A 156 -35.99 10.53 -6.88
CA ILE A 156 -35.83 9.97 -5.53
C ILE A 156 -34.63 10.62 -4.82
N LEU A 157 -33.52 10.87 -5.54
CA LEU A 157 -32.31 11.46 -4.97
C LEU A 157 -32.44 12.95 -4.62
N PHE A 158 -33.32 13.67 -5.33
CA PHE A 158 -33.52 15.11 -5.13
C PHE A 158 -34.99 15.40 -4.76
N PRO A 159 -35.47 14.95 -3.59
CA PRO A 159 -36.84 15.23 -3.16
C PRO A 159 -37.03 16.74 -2.97
N GLY A 160 -38.03 17.31 -3.62
CA GLY A 160 -38.36 18.75 -3.51
C GLY A 160 -37.53 19.69 -4.38
N ALA A 161 -36.61 19.19 -5.21
CA ALA A 161 -35.95 20.02 -6.20
C ALA A 161 -36.93 20.44 -7.32
N LYS A 162 -36.87 21.71 -7.74
CA LYS A 162 -37.66 22.23 -8.86
C LYS A 162 -37.41 21.45 -10.16
N ASP A 163 -36.14 21.13 -10.42
CA ASP A 163 -35.72 20.25 -11.52
C ASP A 163 -34.71 19.20 -11.02
N PRO A 164 -35.18 17.98 -10.70
CA PRO A 164 -34.32 16.87 -10.28
C PRO A 164 -33.32 16.42 -11.33
N ASN A 165 -33.61 16.60 -12.63
CA ASN A 165 -32.72 16.14 -13.70
C ASN A 165 -31.54 17.10 -13.87
N GLU A 166 -31.76 18.41 -13.79
CA GLU A 166 -30.68 19.40 -13.81
C GLU A 166 -29.76 19.26 -12.59
N ARG A 167 -30.33 19.10 -11.39
CA ARG A 167 -29.53 18.79 -10.18
C ARG A 167 -28.69 17.52 -10.33
N PHE A 168 -29.25 16.48 -10.93
CA PHE A 168 -28.53 15.25 -11.21
C PHE A 168 -27.39 15.44 -12.23
N LYS A 169 -27.58 16.26 -13.27
CA LYS A 169 -26.51 16.62 -14.22
C LYS A 169 -25.38 17.37 -13.51
N MET A 170 -25.69 18.30 -12.60
CA MET A 170 -24.68 19.01 -11.79
C MET A 170 -23.88 18.04 -10.92
N LEU A 171 -24.55 17.11 -10.24
CA LEU A 171 -23.89 16.08 -9.43
C LEU A 171 -22.94 15.22 -10.28
N LYS A 172 -23.38 14.79 -11.46
CA LYS A 172 -22.53 14.03 -12.39
C LYS A 172 -21.30 14.83 -12.82
N LYS A 173 -21.47 16.12 -13.14
CA LYS A 173 -20.36 17.00 -13.54
C LYS A 173 -19.34 17.17 -12.41
N TRP A 174 -19.80 17.47 -11.20
CA TRP A 174 -18.95 17.62 -10.02
C TRP A 174 -18.20 16.33 -9.69
N ARG A 175 -18.90 15.18 -9.67
CA ARG A 175 -18.26 13.88 -9.41
C ARG A 175 -17.14 13.58 -10.43
N ASN A 176 -17.38 13.90 -11.70
CA ASN A 176 -16.40 13.68 -12.76
C ASN A 176 -15.17 14.61 -12.62
N SER A 177 -15.33 15.84 -12.13
CA SER A 177 -14.20 16.76 -11.91
C SER A 177 -13.29 16.36 -10.75
N LEU A 178 -13.72 15.47 -9.86
CA LEU A 178 -12.87 14.98 -8.77
C LEU A 178 -11.80 13.99 -9.23
N HIS A 179 -11.95 13.41 -10.43
CA HIS A 179 -11.01 12.42 -10.99
C HIS A 179 -10.68 11.23 -10.06
N LEU A 180 -11.58 10.86 -9.14
CA LEU A 180 -11.32 9.78 -8.17
C LEU A 180 -11.07 8.42 -8.84
N SER A 181 -11.62 8.21 -10.03
CA SER A 181 -11.46 6.96 -10.80
C SER A 181 -10.05 6.78 -11.39
N SER A 182 -9.26 7.84 -11.53
CA SER A 182 -7.87 7.74 -11.99
C SER A 182 -6.88 7.44 -10.87
N LEU A 183 -7.33 7.50 -9.61
CA LEU A 183 -6.49 7.18 -8.46
C LEU A 183 -6.21 5.66 -8.40
N PRO A 184 -5.03 5.27 -7.91
CA PRO A 184 -4.67 3.86 -7.80
C PRO A 184 -5.60 3.13 -6.83
N ARG A 185 -6.08 1.98 -7.29
CA ARG A 185 -6.85 1.01 -6.52
C ARG A 185 -5.93 -0.12 -6.12
N VAL A 186 -5.96 -0.47 -4.83
CA VAL A 186 -5.14 -1.53 -4.24
C VAL A 186 -6.01 -2.44 -3.40
N SER A 187 -5.50 -3.61 -3.04
CA SER A 187 -6.20 -4.49 -2.10
C SER A 187 -6.40 -3.76 -0.76
N ALA A 188 -7.56 -3.96 -0.15
CA ALA A 188 -7.89 -3.35 1.13
C ALA A 188 -6.93 -3.79 2.26
N PHE A 189 -6.31 -4.96 2.09
CA PHE A 189 -5.36 -5.57 3.03
C PHE A 189 -3.91 -5.13 2.81
N GLU A 190 -3.60 -4.51 1.68
CA GLU A 190 -2.24 -4.04 1.39
C GLU A 190 -1.96 -2.75 2.14
N GLU A 191 -0.79 -2.66 2.76
CA GLU A 191 -0.30 -1.39 3.27
C GLU A 191 0.37 -0.61 2.15
N VAL A 192 0.12 0.69 2.09
CA VAL A 192 0.68 1.57 1.05
C VAL A 192 1.22 2.81 1.72
N MET A 193 2.38 3.24 1.26
CA MET A 193 3.01 4.47 1.72
C MET A 193 2.47 5.69 0.96
N SER A 194 2.42 6.85 1.62
CA SER A 194 2.05 8.09 0.93
C SER A 194 3.10 8.49 -0.11
N PRO A 195 2.71 9.06 -1.27
CA PRO A 195 3.65 9.50 -2.29
C PRO A 195 4.73 10.46 -1.77
N GLU A 196 4.36 11.35 -0.84
CA GLU A 196 5.28 12.28 -0.18
C GLU A 196 6.34 11.54 0.64
N ALA A 197 5.94 10.55 1.44
CA ALA A 197 6.89 9.76 2.22
C ALA A 197 7.81 8.93 1.30
N SER A 198 7.27 8.36 0.23
CA SER A 198 8.05 7.61 -0.77
C SER A 198 9.12 8.48 -1.43
N GLU A 199 8.80 9.71 -1.82
CA GLU A 199 9.78 10.62 -2.44
C GLU A 199 10.92 10.99 -1.48
N ILE A 200 10.59 11.25 -0.21
CA ILE A 200 11.61 11.56 0.82
C ILE A 200 12.50 10.34 1.08
N ILE A 201 11.90 9.14 1.13
CA ILE A 201 12.62 7.89 1.33
C ILE A 201 13.54 7.61 0.18
N GLU A 202 13.08 7.79 -1.06
CA GLU A 202 13.91 7.58 -2.25
C GLU A 202 15.16 8.48 -2.20
N LYS A 203 15.00 9.77 -1.89
CA LYS A 203 16.13 10.71 -1.76
C LYS A 203 17.11 10.28 -0.66
N LYS A 204 16.61 9.85 0.51
CA LYS A 204 17.46 9.36 1.61
C LYS A 204 18.13 8.03 1.29
N HIS A 205 17.43 7.13 0.60
CA HIS A 205 17.95 5.84 0.15
C HIS A 205 19.09 6.01 -0.85
N GLN A 206 18.94 6.91 -1.83
CA GLN A 206 20.02 7.23 -2.78
C GLN A 206 21.28 7.75 -2.06
N GLN A 207 21.13 8.60 -1.04
CA GLN A 207 22.25 9.07 -0.23
C GLN A 207 22.91 7.93 0.56
N LEU A 208 22.12 6.99 1.10
CA LEU A 208 22.63 5.81 1.79
C LEU A 208 23.42 4.91 0.84
N CYS A 209 22.91 4.62 -0.35
CA CYS A 209 23.61 3.82 -1.36
C CYS A 209 24.96 4.43 -1.74
N ARG A 210 25.04 5.75 -1.93
CA ARG A 210 26.31 6.45 -2.21
C ARG A 210 27.31 6.31 -1.07
N ARG A 211 26.87 6.40 0.18
CA ARG A 211 27.74 6.20 1.36
C ARG A 211 28.26 4.78 1.45
N ILE A 212 27.41 3.78 1.18
CA ILE A 212 27.80 2.37 1.17
C ILE A 212 28.87 2.14 0.09
N GLN A 213 28.65 2.65 -1.13
CA GLN A 213 29.61 2.54 -2.24
C GLN A 213 30.94 3.24 -1.94
N SER A 214 30.94 4.35 -1.20
CA SER A 214 32.18 5.05 -0.83
C SER A 214 33.01 4.35 0.26
N ASN A 215 32.44 3.37 0.97
CA ASN A 215 33.07 2.71 2.11
C ASN A 215 33.40 1.24 1.78
N GLU A 216 34.31 1.03 0.82
CA GLU A 216 34.72 -0.30 0.34
C GLU A 216 35.75 -1.00 1.25
N LYS A 217 35.51 -1.04 2.56
CA LYS A 217 36.34 -1.88 3.44
C LYS A 217 35.93 -3.34 3.26
N SER A 218 36.64 -4.06 2.38
CA SER A 218 36.43 -5.50 2.19
C SER A 218 37.02 -6.29 3.37
N VAL A 219 36.25 -7.23 3.89
CA VAL A 219 36.68 -8.22 4.89
C VAL A 219 36.60 -9.62 4.30
N CYS A 220 37.37 -10.55 4.87
CA CYS A 220 37.34 -11.97 4.50
C CYS A 220 37.07 -12.80 5.75
N GLU A 221 35.88 -13.39 5.83
CA GLU A 221 35.44 -14.16 7.01
C GLU A 221 35.00 -15.57 6.65
N TRP A 222 35.18 -16.49 7.60
CA TRP A 222 34.66 -17.86 7.49
C TRP A 222 33.19 -17.90 7.93
N ILE A 223 32.29 -18.23 7.01
CA ILE A 223 30.86 -18.23 7.25
C ILE A 223 30.29 -19.62 6.97
N ASN A 224 29.47 -20.12 7.90
CA ASN A 224 28.78 -21.39 7.71
C ASN A 224 27.79 -21.29 6.54
N ARG A 225 27.80 -22.30 5.64
CA ARG A 225 26.95 -22.38 4.44
C ARG A 225 25.46 -22.14 4.72
N LYS A 226 24.98 -22.47 5.92
CA LYS A 226 23.56 -22.29 6.31
C LYS A 226 23.15 -20.81 6.36
N PHE A 227 24.12 -19.92 6.57
CA PHE A 227 23.92 -18.47 6.59
C PHE A 227 24.23 -17.81 5.25
N LEU A 228 24.51 -18.58 4.20
CA LEU A 228 24.74 -18.05 2.86
C LEU A 228 23.50 -18.27 2.00
N GLN A 229 23.24 -17.31 1.13
CA GLN A 229 22.21 -17.38 0.11
C GLN A 229 22.86 -17.10 -1.24
N GLY A 230 22.90 -18.09 -2.11
CA GLY A 230 23.31 -17.89 -3.50
C GLY A 230 22.14 -17.31 -4.32
N PRO A 231 22.41 -16.89 -5.57
CA PRO A 231 21.37 -16.47 -6.48
C PRO A 231 20.34 -17.58 -6.68
N MET A 232 19.06 -17.21 -6.57
CA MET A 232 17.97 -18.15 -6.78
C MET A 232 17.62 -18.21 -8.25
N PHE A 233 17.47 -19.45 -8.75
CA PHE A 233 17.07 -19.78 -10.10
C PHE A 233 15.71 -20.47 -10.07
N GLY A 234 14.84 -20.15 -11.04
CA GLY A 234 13.50 -20.75 -11.15
C GLY A 234 12.41 -20.10 -10.29
N LEU A 235 11.23 -20.75 -10.25
CA LEU A 235 10.08 -20.30 -9.46
C LEU A 235 10.33 -20.53 -7.97
N LEU A 236 10.15 -19.46 -7.17
CA LEU A 236 10.14 -19.57 -5.72
C LEU A 236 8.85 -20.27 -5.29
N SER A 237 8.97 -21.44 -4.64
CA SER A 237 7.83 -22.05 -3.97
C SER A 237 7.51 -21.24 -2.72
N ALA A 238 6.23 -20.92 -2.51
CA ALA A 238 5.73 -20.18 -1.34
C ALA A 238 5.89 -20.96 -0.01
N ASN A 239 6.46 -22.16 -0.03
CA ASN A 239 6.60 -23.06 1.11
C ASN A 239 7.82 -22.78 2.00
N GLY A 240 8.55 -21.69 1.75
CA GLY A 240 9.60 -21.22 2.67
C GLY A 240 9.03 -20.42 3.85
N PRO A 241 9.79 -20.18 4.93
CA PRO A 241 9.36 -19.28 5.98
C PRO A 241 9.13 -17.89 5.39
N THR A 242 7.85 -17.52 5.21
CA THR A 242 7.45 -16.18 4.81
C THR A 242 7.85 -15.25 5.94
N THR A 243 8.94 -14.52 5.74
CA THR A 243 9.22 -13.37 6.60
C THR A 243 8.10 -12.39 6.33
N GLU A 244 7.30 -12.07 7.36
CA GLU A 244 6.29 -11.02 7.23
C GLU A 244 7.03 -9.72 6.89
N LEU A 245 6.80 -9.22 5.68
CA LEU A 245 7.39 -7.97 5.21
C LEU A 245 6.43 -6.84 5.55
N SER A 246 6.99 -5.78 6.13
CA SER A 246 6.27 -4.54 6.39
C SER A 246 6.74 -3.43 5.46
N VAL A 247 5.85 -2.49 5.17
CA VAL A 247 6.20 -1.32 4.34
C VAL A 247 7.28 -0.50 5.04
N GLY A 248 8.41 -0.30 4.36
CA GLY A 248 9.60 0.38 4.88
C GLY A 248 10.71 -0.56 5.36
N ASP A 249 10.54 -1.88 5.27
CA ASP A 249 11.63 -2.82 5.53
C ASP A 249 12.67 -2.78 4.42
N PHE A 250 13.94 -2.79 4.82
CA PHE A 250 15.02 -2.97 3.85
C PHE A 250 15.04 -4.41 3.36
N VAL A 251 15.09 -4.57 2.05
CA VAL A 251 15.10 -5.88 1.38
C VAL A 251 16.29 -5.99 0.44
N CYS A 252 16.78 -7.22 0.29
CA CYS A 252 17.86 -7.54 -0.64
C CYS A 252 17.33 -8.47 -1.73
N TYR A 253 17.60 -8.14 -3.00
CA TYR A 253 17.16 -8.92 -4.13
C TYR A 253 18.00 -10.20 -4.30
N VAL A 254 17.37 -11.37 -4.29
CA VAL A 254 18.08 -12.67 -4.27
C VAL A 254 17.96 -13.50 -5.55
N ARG A 255 17.19 -13.06 -6.56
CA ARG A 255 17.09 -13.79 -7.83
C ARG A 255 18.20 -13.36 -8.80
N SER A 256 18.53 -14.23 -9.73
CA SER A 256 19.47 -13.94 -10.83
C SER A 256 18.79 -13.83 -12.20
N SER A 257 17.62 -14.44 -12.39
CA SER A 257 17.02 -14.63 -13.72
C SER A 257 16.13 -13.47 -14.21
N SER A 258 15.86 -12.48 -13.38
CA SER A 258 14.94 -11.38 -13.68
C SER A 258 15.18 -10.21 -12.73
N GLY A 259 14.72 -9.01 -13.07
CA GLY A 259 14.69 -7.87 -12.15
C GLY A 259 16.06 -7.21 -11.92
N PRO A 260 16.26 -6.56 -10.75
CA PRO A 260 17.54 -5.96 -10.38
C PRO A 260 18.67 -6.98 -10.27
N SER A 261 19.92 -6.50 -10.19
CA SER A 261 21.06 -7.37 -9.94
C SER A 261 20.95 -8.05 -8.58
N PHE A 262 21.45 -9.29 -8.49
CA PHE A 262 21.56 -10.01 -7.22
C PHE A 262 22.30 -9.15 -6.18
N GLY A 263 21.74 -9.07 -4.98
CA GLY A 263 22.32 -8.27 -3.91
C GLY A 263 21.84 -6.82 -3.86
N SER A 264 20.98 -6.39 -4.79
CA SER A 264 20.44 -5.02 -4.80
C SER A 264 19.66 -4.74 -3.52
N LEU A 265 20.05 -3.67 -2.81
CA LEU A 265 19.37 -3.18 -1.61
C LEU A 265 18.24 -2.22 -1.98
N ALA A 266 17.04 -2.49 -1.50
CA ALA A 266 15.85 -1.67 -1.68
C ALA A 266 15.10 -1.50 -0.35
N VAL A 267 14.06 -0.68 -0.39
CA VAL A 267 13.13 -0.37 0.70
C VAL A 267 11.72 -0.22 0.14
#